data_AF-A0A942P4L5-F1
#
_entry.id   AF-A0A942P4L5-F1
#
_cell.length_a   1.000
_cell.length_b   1.000
_cell.length_c   1.000
_cell.angle_alpha   90.00
_cell.angle_beta   90.00
_cell.angle_gamma   90.00
#
_symmetry.space_group_name_H-M   'P 1'
#
loop_
_entity.id
_entity.type
_entity.pdbx_description
1 polymer ?
#
loop_
_entity_poly.entity_id
_entity_poly.type
_entity_poly.pdbx_seq_one_letter_code
_entity_poly.pdbx_strand_id
1 'polypeptide(L)' 'MLKLYIIGILILFIAVIANVIAGLLHVISWYDAIVSLQQNGWNAFKQWRWMDYLWLFVLYPVILGAAAVAGNRLYEILAK' A
#
# COMPACT_ATOMS: atom_id res chain seq x y z
N MET A 1 -22.43 -5.79 -3.05
CA MET A 1 -21.27 -6.69 -2.81
C MET A 1 -20.28 -6.71 -3.97
N LEU A 2 -20.70 -6.89 -5.23
CA LEU A 2 -19.81 -6.87 -6.40
C LEU A 2 -18.92 -5.60 -6.48
N LYS A 3 -19.48 -4.42 -6.18
CA LYS A 3 -18.74 -3.16 -6.07
C LYS A 3 -17.50 -3.25 -5.18
N LEU A 4 -17.67 -3.73 -3.94
CA LEU A 4 -16.58 -3.84 -2.97
C LEU A 4 -15.55 -4.88 -3.41
N TYR A 5 -15.99 -5.95 -4.07
CA TYR A 5 -15.09 -6.96 -4.62
C TYR A 5 -14.18 -6.39 -5.72
N ILE A 6 -14.72 -5.61 -6.67
CA ILE A 6 -13.93 -4.95 -7.73
C ILE A 6 -12.95 -3.95 -7.12
N ILE A 7 -13.41 -3.13 -6.17
CA ILE A 7 -12.54 -2.19 -5.44
C ILE A 7 -11.41 -2.93 -4.74
N GLY A 8 -11.71 -4.02 -4.03
CA GLY A 8 -10.74 -4.84 -3.33
C GLY A 8 -9.69 -5.43 -4.28
N ILE A 9 -10.10 -5.99 -5.42
CA ILE A 9 -9.17 -6.51 -6.43
C ILE A 9 -8.23 -5.41 -6.92
N LEU A 10 -8.76 -4.21 -7.21
CA LEU A 10 -7.92 -3.13 -7.71
C LEU A 10 -6.93 -2.64 -6.66
N ILE A 11 -7.35 -2.53 -5.40
CA ILE A 11 -6.45 -2.21 -4.27
C ILE A 11 -5.36 -3.27 -4.16
N LEU A 12 -5.69 -4.57 -4.24
CA LEU A 12 -4.70 -5.64 -4.17
C LEU A 12 -3.68 -5.57 -5.31
N PHE A 13 -4.15 -5.37 -6.53
CA PHE A 13 -3.27 -5.22 -7.70
C PHE A 13 -2.32 -4.03 -7.53
N ILE A 14 -2.84 -2.87 -7.13
CA ILE A 14 -2.03 -1.67 -6.89
C ILE A 14 -1.07 -1.86 -5.69
N ALA A 15 -1.48 -2.57 -4.64
CA ALA A 15 -0.60 -2.88 -3.51
C ALA A 15 0.61 -3.74 -3.93
N VAL A 16 0.42 -4.71 -4.82
CA VAL A 16 1.55 -5.49 -5.39
C VAL A 16 2.51 -4.58 -6.14
N ILE A 17 1.99 -3.69 -6.99
CA ILE A 17 2.81 -2.71 -7.71
C ILE A 17 3.55 -1.77 -6.75
N ALA A 18 2.86 -1.27 -5.71
CA ALA A 18 3.47 -0.40 -4.72
C ALA A 18 4.63 -1.08 -3.98
N ASN A 19 4.52 -2.38 -3.67
CA ASN A 19 5.64 -3.14 -3.10
C ASN A 19 6.83 -3.25 -4.05
N VAL A 20 6.60 -3.44 -5.36
CA VAL A 20 7.68 -3.42 -6.36
C VAL A 20 8.34 -2.04 -6.41
N ILE A 21 7.55 -0.97 -6.42
CA ILE A 21 8.05 0.41 -6.41
C ILE A 21 8.87 0.69 -5.14
N ALA A 22 8.44 0.18 -3.97
CA ALA A 22 9.20 0.32 -2.73
C ALA A 22 10.63 -0.25 -2.88
N GLY A 23 10.75 -1.44 -3.48
CA GLY A 23 12.04 -2.05 -3.80
C GLY A 23 12.89 -1.21 -4.76
N LEU A 24 12.28 -0.63 -5.80
CA LEU A 24 12.99 0.24 -6.76
C LEU A 24 13.44 1.58 -6.15
N LEU A 25 12.66 2.13 -5.22
CA LEU A 25 12.99 3.36 -4.49
C LEU A 25 13.92 3.11 -3.29
N HIS A 26 14.31 1.85 -3.06
CA HIS A 26 15.08 1.43 -1.88
C HIS A 26 14.45 1.88 -0.57
N VAL A 27 13.11 1.94 -0.47
CA VAL A 27 12.35 2.19 0.76
C VAL A 27 11.69 0.91 1.22
N ILE A 28 11.42 0.80 2.52
CA ILE A 28 10.84 -0.44 3.07
C ILE A 28 9.38 -0.60 2.67
N SER A 29 8.95 -1.84 2.41
CA SER A 29 7.54 -2.19 2.23
C SER A 29 6.84 -2.42 3.58
N TRP A 30 5.50 -2.55 3.56
CA TRP A 30 4.76 -2.97 4.75
C TRP A 30 5.14 -4.37 5.23
N TYR A 31 5.59 -5.26 4.33
CA TYR A 31 6.10 -6.58 4.71
C TYR A 31 7.41 -6.47 5.49
N ASP A 32 8.35 -5.67 4.99
CA ASP A 32 9.63 -5.43 5.66
C ASP A 32 9.43 -4.76 7.02
N ALA A 33 8.50 -3.81 7.08
CA ALA A 33 8.10 -3.15 8.32
C ALA A 33 7.63 -4.16 9.38
N ILE A 34 6.71 -5.06 9.02
CA ILE A 34 6.19 -6.10 9.93
C ILE A 34 7.32 -7.05 10.36
N VAL A 35 8.17 -7.50 9.44
CA VAL A 35 9.30 -8.39 9.76
C VAL A 35 10.27 -7.70 10.74
N SER A 36 10.62 -6.43 10.49
CA SER A 36 11.52 -5.69 11.37
C SER A 36 10.91 -5.47 12.76
N LEU A 37 9.60 -5.25 12.86
CA LEU A 37 8.88 -5.15 14.14
C LEU A 37 8.84 -6.49 14.88
N GLN A 38 8.69 -7.61 14.17
CA GLN A 38 8.74 -8.93 14.79
C GLN A 38 10.13 -9.26 15.34
N GLN A 39 11.19 -8.84 14.64
CA GLN A 39 12.57 -9.15 15.03
C GLN A 39 13.10 -8.20 16.12
N ASN A 40 12.81 -6.91 16.03
CA ASN A 40 13.44 -5.87 16.86
C ASN A 40 12.45 -5.15 17.78
N GLY A 41 11.15 -5.50 17.75
CA GLY A 41 10.10 -4.79 18.48
C GLY A 41 10.07 -3.31 18.13
N TRP A 42 9.80 -2.46 19.13
CA TRP A 42 9.74 -1.00 18.96
C TRP A 42 11.08 -0.37 18.57
N ASN A 43 12.21 -1.05 18.73
CA ASN A 43 13.50 -0.53 18.27
C ASN A 43 13.61 -0.51 16.74
N ALA A 44 12.76 -1.25 16.01
CA ALA A 44 12.71 -1.23 14.55
C ALA A 44 12.48 0.20 14.01
N PHE A 45 11.57 0.94 14.64
CA PHE A 45 11.27 2.33 14.27
C PHE A 45 12.51 3.24 14.32
N LYS A 46 13.47 3.01 15.23
CA LYS A 46 14.69 3.83 15.30
C LYS A 46 15.64 3.60 14.13
N GLN A 47 15.49 2.49 13.41
CA GLN A 47 16.36 2.09 12.30
C GLN A 47 15.80 2.56 10.94
N TRP A 48 14.51 2.91 10.87
CA TRP A 48 13.87 3.38 9.65
C TRP A 48 14.26 4.83 9.36
N ARG A 49 14.46 5.16 8.08
CA ARG A 49 14.75 6.53 7.65
C ARG A 49 13.45 7.32 7.56
N TRP A 50 13.54 8.64 7.62
CA TRP A 50 12.37 9.52 7.46
C TRP A 50 11.58 9.24 6.16
N MET A 51 12.27 8.85 5.08
CA MET A 51 11.64 8.50 3.80
C MET A 51 10.80 7.22 3.91
N ASP A 52 11.20 6.26 4.73
CA ASP A 52 10.47 5.02 4.97
C ASP A 52 9.14 5.33 5.67
N TYR A 53 9.14 6.27 6.61
CA TYR A 53 7.91 6.77 7.24
C TYR A 53 7.00 7.49 6.26
N LEU A 54 7.56 8.40 5.44
CA LEU A 54 6.78 9.12 4.42
C LEU A 54 6.16 8.14 3.42
N TRP A 55 6.93 7.13 3.02
CA TRP A 55 6.45 6.09 2.13
C TRP A 55 5.31 5.28 2.76
N LEU A 56 5.51 4.67 3.93
CA LEU A 56 4.55 3.76 4.55
C LEU A 56 3.27 4.43 5.02
N PHE A 57 3.37 5.62 5.60
CA PHE A 57 2.25 6.28 6.29
C PHE A 57 1.58 7.39 5.50
N VAL A 58 2.19 7.86 4.40
CA VAL A 58 1.61 8.93 3.57
C VAL A 58 1.43 8.47 2.13
N LEU A 59 2.51 8.12 1.42
CA LEU A 59 2.42 7.78 0.01
C LEU A 59 1.66 6.46 -0.22
N TYR A 60 1.93 5.43 0.56
CA TYR A 60 1.29 4.12 0.41
C TYR A 60 -0.23 4.21 0.63
N PRO A 61 -0.76 4.83 1.71
CA PRO A 61 -2.21 5.02 1.88
C PRO A 61 -2.83 5.89 0.79
N VAL A 62 -2.16 6.93 0.30
CA VAL A 62 -2.64 7.77 -0.80
C VAL A 62 -2.78 6.95 -2.09
N ILE A 63 -1.78 6.12 -2.41
CA ILE A 63 -1.81 5.25 -3.59
C ILE A 63 -2.96 4.24 -3.51
N LEU A 64 -3.15 3.59 -2.34
CA LEU A 64 -4.27 2.67 -2.15
C LEU A 64 -5.63 3.37 -2.15
N GLY A 65 -5.72 4.57 -1.59
CA GLY A 65 -6.93 5.40 -1.64
C GLY A 65 -7.30 5.78 -3.08
N ALA A 66 -6.31 6.14 -3.90
CA ALA A 66 -6.50 6.39 -5.33
C ALA A 66 -6.98 5.12 -6.05
N ALA A 67 -6.43 3.94 -5.72
CA ALA A 67 -6.91 2.66 -6.23
C ALA A 67 -8.39 2.41 -5.84
N ALA A 68 -8.79 2.74 -4.61
CA ALA A 68 -10.18 2.60 -4.19
C ALA A 68 -11.13 3.51 -4.99
N VAL A 69 -10.74 4.77 -5.21
CA VAL A 69 -11.50 5.72 -6.04
C VAL A 69 -11.60 5.22 -7.48
N ALA A 70 -10.48 4.77 -8.06
CA ALA A 70 -10.46 4.19 -9.40
C ALA A 70 -11.36 2.94 -9.51
N GLY A 71 -11.34 2.08 -8.50
CA GLY A 71 -12.18 0.87 -8.46
C GLY A 71 -13.67 1.20 -8.36
N ASN A 72 -14.01 2.25 -7.61
CA ASN A 72 -15.38 2.76 -7.57
C ASN A 72 -15.83 3.29 -8.95
N ARG A 73 -14.97 4.06 -9.63
CA ARG A 73 -15.25 4.55 -10.99
C ARG A 73 -15.38 3.42 -12.01
N LEU A 74 -14.52 2.42 -11.93
CA LEU A 74 -14.59 1.24 -12.79
C LEU A 74 -15.92 0.50 -12.60
N TYR A 75 -16.36 0.30 -11.35
CA TYR A 75 -17.67 -0.30 -11.09
C TYR A 75 -18.81 0.54 -11.66
N GLU A 76 -18.80 1.87 -11.50
CA GLU A 76 -19.82 2.77 -12.08
C GLU A 76 -19.91 2.68 -13.61
N ILE A 77 -18.79 2.39 -14.29
CA ILE A 77 -18.76 2.19 -15.74
C ILE A 77 -19.31 0.81 -16.13
N LEU A 78 -18.93 -0.24 -15.39
CA LEU A 78 -19.33 -1.62 -15.67
C LEU A 78 -20.78 -1.95 -15.28
N ALA A 79 -21.35 -1.21 -14.33
CA ALA A 79 -22.72 -1.41 -13.83
C ALA A 79 -23.76 -0.52 -14.53
N LYS A 80 -23.35 0.22 -15.56
CA LYS A 80 -24.25 0.84 -16.55
C LYS A 80 -24.55 -0.15 -17.66
#